data_AF-A0A4Q7U0G0-F1
#
_entry.id   AF-A0A4Q7U0G0-F1
#
_cell.length_a   1.000
_cell.length_b   1.000
_cell.length_c   1.000
_cell.angle_alpha   90.00
_cell.angle_beta   90.00
_cell.angle_gamma   90.00
#
_symmetry.space_group_name_H-M   'P 1'
#
loop_
_entity.id
_entity.type
_entity.pdbx_description
1 polymer ?
#
loop_
_entity_poly.entity_id
_entity_poly.type
_entity_poly.pdbx_seq_one_letter_code
_entity_poly.pdbx_strand_id
1 'polypeptide(L)'
;MGIGHDHDVTGGAAGAHAPGGLAGAQTAATAHRRRLKIVLSIYVTIILAEAIGSWLTNSLALLAEALHMAVDASGILIALIATYLATRPATKRRSFGMMRAEIVAVLINCLLLFGLGGYILFEAVDRWFNPDEVAGGGVILFAVVGLIGSGISLTLLSRGSKESLNVKAAFLEVMSDGIGAAAIIISGILNLLYGWNQGDAIAAAAIGVIILPRAFMLLKQAINLIMQGVPNGIELAEVELEIEKTHGVASVHSLHVWGLTSGVSVMSAHIVPDPDATGGVTHARLLDSLTETMRERFGIEHCTFQLEEADHLLHEGSMHRDLAGMNEAPSVSGGQDVGHSH
;
A
#
# COMPACT_ATOMS: atom_id res chain seq x y z
N MET A 1 58.96 -66.60 -13.97
CA MET A 1 59.85 -65.69 -13.21
C MET A 1 59.21 -64.31 -13.28
N GLY A 2 58.68 -63.65 -12.24
CA GLY A 2 58.50 -63.96 -10.84
C GLY A 2 57.80 -62.74 -10.20
N ILE A 3 56.90 -63.03 -9.26
CA ILE A 3 56.56 -62.26 -8.04
C ILE A 3 55.84 -60.91 -8.21
N GLY A 4 54.61 -60.87 -7.70
CA GLY A 4 53.84 -59.64 -7.46
C GLY A 4 54.12 -59.03 -6.09
N HIS A 5 53.52 -57.87 -5.84
CA HIS A 5 53.26 -57.32 -4.50
C HIS A 5 52.02 -56.43 -4.56
N ASP A 6 50.99 -56.87 -3.83
CA ASP A 6 49.91 -56.04 -3.31
C ASP A 6 50.45 -55.09 -2.23
N HIS A 7 49.86 -53.91 -2.12
CA HIS A 7 49.54 -53.30 -0.82
C HIS A 7 48.29 -52.43 -0.95
N ASP A 8 47.29 -52.85 -0.19
CA ASP A 8 46.00 -52.20 0.05
C ASP A 8 46.08 -51.50 1.42
N VAL A 9 45.83 -50.19 1.51
CA VAL A 9 45.49 -49.48 2.76
C VAL A 9 44.61 -48.24 2.47
N THR A 10 43.30 -48.46 2.59
CA THR A 10 42.26 -47.64 3.26
C THR A 10 42.24 -46.10 3.17
N GLY A 11 41.09 -45.58 2.71
CA GLY A 11 40.22 -44.76 3.56
C GLY A 11 40.43 -43.24 3.57
N GLY A 12 39.60 -42.51 2.82
CA GLY A 12 39.48 -41.05 2.93
C GLY A 12 38.32 -40.51 2.10
N ALA A 13 37.11 -40.59 2.65
CA ALA A 13 35.91 -39.99 2.06
C ALA A 13 36.03 -38.46 2.03
N ALA A 14 36.11 -37.88 0.83
CA ALA A 14 35.91 -36.44 0.62
C ALA A 14 34.44 -36.20 0.24
N GLY A 15 33.74 -35.51 1.13
CA GLY A 15 32.30 -35.30 1.09
C GLY A 15 31.83 -34.54 -0.15
N ALA A 16 30.82 -35.10 -0.79
CA ALA A 16 29.96 -34.40 -1.73
C ALA A 16 29.13 -33.35 -0.96
N HIS A 17 29.43 -32.06 -1.18
CA HIS A 17 28.55 -30.97 -0.76
C HIS A 17 27.28 -30.99 -1.60
N ALA A 18 26.18 -31.47 -1.01
CA ALA A 18 24.84 -31.34 -1.56
C ALA A 18 24.38 -29.87 -1.52
N PRO A 19 23.62 -29.38 -2.52
CA PRO A 19 23.10 -28.01 -2.54
C PRO A 19 21.89 -27.89 -1.59
N GLY A 20 22.14 -27.48 -0.33
CA GLY A 20 21.13 -27.23 0.70
C GLY A 20 20.44 -25.86 0.61
N GLY A 21 20.13 -25.35 -0.58
CA GLY A 21 19.64 -23.97 -0.77
C GLY A 21 18.12 -23.82 -0.98
N LEU A 22 17.42 -24.85 -1.44
CA LEU A 22 16.02 -24.72 -1.89
C LEU A 22 14.98 -25.26 -0.88
N ALA A 23 15.39 -26.16 0.02
CA ALA A 23 14.49 -26.73 1.03
C ALA A 23 14.24 -25.77 2.21
N GLY A 24 15.21 -24.92 2.57
CA GLY A 24 15.10 -23.94 3.67
C GLY A 24 14.16 -22.77 3.35
N ALA A 25 14.20 -22.25 2.12
CA ALA A 25 13.30 -21.19 1.68
C ALA A 25 11.85 -21.67 1.53
N GLN A 26 11.64 -22.90 1.04
CA GLN A 26 10.30 -23.50 0.94
C GLN A 26 9.69 -23.83 2.31
N THR A 27 10.47 -24.26 3.29
CA THR A 27 9.98 -24.51 4.65
C THR A 27 9.65 -23.21 5.40
N ALA A 28 10.44 -22.15 5.23
CA ALA A 28 10.15 -20.83 5.79
C ALA A 28 8.87 -20.21 5.20
N ALA A 29 8.69 -20.25 3.87
CA ALA A 29 7.48 -19.77 3.19
C ALA A 29 6.23 -20.58 3.59
N THR A 30 6.36 -21.90 3.74
CA THR A 30 5.25 -22.78 4.16
C THR A 30 4.89 -22.57 5.62
N ALA A 31 5.88 -22.37 6.51
CA ALA A 31 5.65 -22.02 7.91
C ALA A 31 4.95 -20.66 8.07
N HIS A 32 5.32 -19.68 7.24
CA HIS A 32 4.67 -18.37 7.21
C HIS A 32 3.21 -18.45 6.75
N ARG A 33 2.93 -19.22 5.69
CA ARG A 33 1.57 -19.46 5.17
C ARG A 33 0.68 -20.21 6.17
N ARG A 34 1.22 -21.17 6.92
CA ARG A 34 0.47 -21.88 7.97
C ARG A 34 0.11 -20.95 9.14
N ARG A 35 1.05 -20.11 9.59
CA ARG A 35 0.79 -19.11 10.65
C ARG A 35 -0.28 -18.11 10.24
N LEU A 36 -0.21 -17.59 9.00
CA LEU A 36 -1.20 -16.63 8.51
C LEU A 36 -2.61 -17.21 8.45
N LYS A 37 -2.76 -18.49 8.05
CA LYS A 37 -4.06 -19.18 8.09
C LYS A 37 -4.60 -19.36 9.51
N ILE A 38 -3.74 -19.64 10.49
CA ILE A 38 -4.13 -19.75 11.89
C ILE A 38 -4.63 -18.39 12.41
N VAL A 39 -3.88 -17.31 12.15
CA VAL A 39 -4.26 -15.95 12.54
C VAL A 39 -5.59 -15.55 11.90
N LEU A 40 -5.77 -15.80 10.60
CA LEU A 40 -7.03 -15.53 9.92
C LEU A 40 -8.21 -16.32 10.51
N SER A 41 -8.00 -17.59 10.87
CA SER A 41 -9.03 -18.40 11.52
C SER A 41 -9.40 -17.89 12.90
N ILE A 42 -8.41 -17.41 13.68
CA ILE A 42 -8.65 -16.75 14.97
C ILE A 42 -9.48 -15.49 14.74
N TYR A 43 -9.08 -14.67 13.77
CA TYR A 43 -9.75 -13.40 13.45
C TYR A 43 -11.23 -13.59 13.10
N VAL A 44 -11.55 -14.53 12.19
CA VAL A 44 -12.94 -14.88 11.85
C VAL A 44 -13.72 -15.38 13.07
N THR A 45 -13.07 -16.13 13.96
CA THR A 45 -13.72 -16.63 15.19
C THR A 45 -14.05 -15.48 16.14
N ILE A 46 -13.15 -14.50 16.30
CA ILE A 46 -13.39 -13.30 17.12
C ILE A 46 -14.57 -12.51 16.56
N ILE A 47 -14.57 -12.22 15.24
CA ILE A 47 -15.67 -11.50 14.58
C ILE A 47 -17.02 -12.15 14.88
N LEU A 48 -17.11 -13.48 14.75
CA LEU A 48 -18.34 -14.21 15.04
C LEU A 48 -18.70 -14.16 16.53
N ALA A 49 -17.74 -14.33 17.42
CA ALA A 49 -17.96 -14.27 18.85
C ALA A 49 -18.46 -12.89 19.29
N GLU A 50 -17.84 -11.81 18.81
CA GLU A 50 -18.22 -10.43 19.16
C GLU A 50 -19.53 -10.01 18.49
N ALA A 51 -19.83 -10.46 17.28
CA ALA A 51 -21.14 -10.24 16.66
C ALA A 51 -22.27 -10.92 17.46
N ILE A 52 -22.05 -12.17 17.88
CA ILE A 52 -22.99 -12.88 18.77
C ILE A 52 -23.08 -12.17 20.12
N GLY A 53 -21.93 -11.77 20.69
CA GLY A 53 -21.86 -11.08 21.96
C GLY A 53 -22.60 -9.75 21.94
N SER A 54 -22.41 -8.95 20.89
CA SER A 54 -23.15 -7.71 20.66
C SER A 54 -24.66 -7.94 20.66
N TRP A 55 -25.14 -8.94 19.91
CA TRP A 55 -26.56 -9.25 19.84
C TRP A 55 -27.14 -9.72 21.19
N LEU A 56 -26.40 -10.55 21.92
CA LEU A 56 -26.83 -11.07 23.22
C LEU A 56 -26.76 -10.03 24.35
N THR A 57 -25.87 -9.04 24.24
CA THR A 57 -25.61 -8.05 25.30
C THR A 57 -26.15 -6.66 25.00
N ASN A 58 -26.70 -6.47 23.79
CA ASN A 58 -27.06 -5.18 23.23
C ASN A 58 -25.91 -4.15 23.27
N SER A 59 -24.65 -4.60 23.12
CA SER A 59 -23.47 -3.72 23.15
C SER A 59 -23.14 -3.18 21.76
N LEU A 60 -23.09 -1.85 21.66
CA LEU A 60 -22.64 -1.15 20.46
C LEU A 60 -21.13 -1.25 20.31
N ALA A 61 -20.38 -1.27 21.41
CA ALA A 61 -18.93 -1.33 21.35
C ALA A 61 -18.44 -2.67 20.79
N LEU A 62 -19.07 -3.79 21.19
CA LEU A 62 -18.81 -5.10 20.57
C LEU A 62 -19.23 -5.14 19.10
N LEU A 63 -20.32 -4.46 18.73
CA LEU A 63 -20.74 -4.38 17.33
C LEU A 63 -19.72 -3.61 16.50
N ALA A 64 -19.24 -2.49 17.03
CA ALA A 64 -18.27 -1.61 16.40
C ALA A 64 -16.96 -2.35 16.09
N GLU A 65 -16.43 -3.09 17.06
CA GLU A 65 -15.23 -3.91 16.90
C GLU A 65 -15.46 -5.01 15.84
N ALA A 66 -16.55 -5.79 15.98
CA ALA A 66 -16.85 -6.88 15.05
C ALA A 66 -17.03 -6.39 13.60
N LEU A 67 -17.71 -5.26 13.40
CA LEU A 67 -17.93 -4.69 12.07
C LEU A 67 -16.65 -4.09 11.48
N HIS A 68 -15.81 -3.42 12.29
CA HIS A 68 -14.51 -2.90 11.86
C HIS A 68 -13.64 -4.03 11.30
N MET A 69 -13.48 -5.09 12.09
CA MET A 69 -12.73 -6.28 11.71
C MET A 69 -13.32 -6.96 10.46
N ALA A 70 -14.65 -7.02 10.35
CA ALA A 70 -15.32 -7.58 9.18
C ALA A 70 -15.06 -6.76 7.90
N VAL A 71 -15.09 -5.43 7.99
CA VAL A 71 -14.77 -4.57 6.85
C VAL A 71 -13.30 -4.72 6.45
N ASP A 72 -12.37 -4.72 7.39
CA ASP A 72 -10.94 -4.94 7.09
C ASP A 72 -10.69 -6.31 6.43
N ALA A 73 -11.36 -7.37 6.90
CA ALA A 73 -11.32 -8.68 6.25
C ALA A 73 -11.90 -8.66 4.83
N SER A 74 -13.00 -7.92 4.62
CA SER A 74 -13.59 -7.74 3.29
C SER A 74 -12.64 -6.97 2.36
N GLY A 75 -11.93 -5.96 2.87
CA GLY A 75 -10.93 -5.20 2.13
C GLY A 75 -9.82 -6.09 1.59
N ILE A 76 -9.32 -7.03 2.40
CA ILE A 76 -8.35 -8.03 1.96
C ILE A 76 -8.92 -8.92 0.84
N LEU A 77 -10.17 -9.38 0.97
CA LEU A 77 -10.81 -10.20 -0.06
C LEU A 77 -10.95 -9.43 -1.39
N ILE A 78 -11.42 -8.18 -1.33
CA ILE A 78 -11.56 -7.32 -2.52
C ILE A 78 -10.18 -7.05 -3.13
N ALA A 79 -9.16 -6.78 -2.32
CA ALA A 79 -7.78 -6.59 -2.77
C ALA A 79 -7.24 -7.85 -3.48
N LEU A 80 -7.46 -9.05 -2.94
CA LEU A 80 -7.05 -10.30 -3.60
C LEU A 80 -7.70 -10.48 -4.96
N ILE A 81 -9.00 -10.19 -5.07
CA ILE A 81 -9.71 -10.23 -6.35
C ILE A 81 -9.13 -9.20 -7.32
N ALA A 82 -8.82 -7.99 -6.84
CA ALA A 82 -8.25 -6.93 -7.64
C ALA A 82 -6.83 -7.25 -8.12
N THR A 83 -5.98 -7.82 -7.28
CA THR A 83 -4.63 -8.27 -7.66
C THR A 83 -4.71 -9.42 -8.68
N TYR A 84 -5.62 -10.37 -8.50
CA TYR A 84 -5.88 -11.38 -9.54
C TYR A 84 -6.31 -10.73 -10.86
N LEU A 85 -7.15 -9.70 -10.81
CA LEU A 85 -7.56 -8.97 -12.01
C LEU A 85 -6.40 -8.17 -12.63
N ALA A 86 -5.52 -7.59 -11.81
CA ALA A 86 -4.35 -6.80 -12.22
C ALA A 86 -3.30 -7.63 -12.97
N THR A 87 -3.18 -8.91 -12.66
CA THR A 87 -2.27 -9.85 -13.36
C THR A 87 -2.77 -10.27 -14.75
N ARG A 88 -3.99 -9.88 -15.15
CA ARG A 88 -4.48 -10.18 -16.50
C ARG A 88 -3.70 -9.41 -17.56
N PRO A 89 -3.40 -10.04 -18.71
CA PRO A 89 -2.64 -9.39 -19.77
C PRO A 89 -3.34 -8.14 -20.30
N ALA A 90 -2.54 -7.15 -20.71
CA ALA A 90 -3.02 -5.93 -21.33
C ALA A 90 -3.84 -6.23 -22.61
N THR A 91 -4.82 -5.38 -22.88
CA THR A 91 -5.67 -5.49 -24.07
C THR A 91 -5.58 -4.22 -24.90
N LYS A 92 -5.99 -4.24 -26.17
CA LYS A 92 -5.99 -3.03 -27.02
C LYS A 92 -6.81 -1.87 -26.44
N ARG A 93 -7.82 -2.15 -25.61
CA ARG A 93 -8.64 -1.13 -24.92
C ARG A 93 -8.06 -0.71 -23.57
N ARG A 94 -7.11 -1.47 -23.02
CA ARG A 94 -6.47 -1.26 -21.72
C ARG A 94 -4.98 -1.55 -21.87
N SER A 95 -4.23 -0.57 -22.38
CA SER A 95 -2.80 -0.69 -22.71
C SER A 95 -1.94 -1.04 -21.49
N PHE A 96 -2.27 -0.49 -20.33
CA PHE A 96 -1.65 -0.83 -19.04
C PHE A 96 -2.36 -1.98 -18.30
N GLY A 97 -3.26 -2.71 -18.96
CA GLY A 97 -4.02 -3.80 -18.35
C GLY A 97 -5.00 -3.32 -17.26
N MET A 98 -5.09 -4.08 -16.18
CA MET A 98 -6.08 -3.91 -15.12
C MET A 98 -5.49 -3.47 -13.79
N MET A 99 -4.27 -2.91 -13.80
CA MET A 99 -3.53 -2.57 -12.59
C MET A 99 -4.28 -1.59 -11.68
N ARG A 100 -5.03 -0.64 -12.26
CA ARG A 100 -5.87 0.31 -11.51
C ARG A 100 -7.06 -0.32 -10.78
N ALA A 101 -7.38 -1.60 -11.01
CA ALA A 101 -8.43 -2.29 -10.27
C ALA A 101 -8.14 -2.35 -8.76
N GLU A 102 -6.86 -2.40 -8.37
CA GLU A 102 -6.44 -2.35 -6.96
C GLU A 102 -6.83 -1.03 -6.30
N ILE A 103 -6.71 0.08 -7.01
CA ILE A 103 -7.11 1.39 -6.49
C ILE A 103 -8.62 1.44 -6.24
N VAL A 104 -9.41 0.87 -7.15
CA VAL A 104 -10.87 0.77 -6.99
C VAL A 104 -11.25 -0.09 -5.78
N ALA A 105 -10.53 -1.19 -5.55
CA ALA A 105 -10.71 -2.02 -4.36
C ALA A 105 -10.45 -1.24 -3.06
N VAL A 106 -9.34 -0.49 -3.01
CA VAL A 106 -9.01 0.35 -1.85
C VAL A 106 -10.08 1.41 -1.63
N LEU A 107 -10.57 2.07 -2.68
CA LEU A 107 -11.66 3.05 -2.55
C LEU A 107 -12.93 2.45 -1.96
N ILE A 108 -13.38 1.29 -2.47
CA ILE A 108 -14.58 0.62 -1.97
C ILE A 108 -14.41 0.32 -0.48
N ASN A 109 -13.25 -0.20 -0.08
CA ASN A 109 -12.97 -0.49 1.32
C ASN A 109 -12.99 0.79 2.19
N CYS A 110 -12.40 1.88 1.71
CA CYS A 110 -12.43 3.16 2.42
C CYS A 110 -13.87 3.66 2.61
N LEU A 111 -14.71 3.57 1.57
CA LEU A 111 -16.12 3.97 1.68
C LEU A 111 -16.90 3.13 2.69
N LEU A 112 -16.64 1.82 2.75
CA LEU A 112 -17.23 0.93 3.75
C LEU A 112 -16.80 1.34 5.17
N LEU A 113 -15.50 1.59 5.39
CA LEU A 113 -14.98 2.05 6.69
C LEU A 113 -15.54 3.40 7.10
N PHE A 114 -15.67 4.35 6.16
CA PHE A 114 -16.28 5.65 6.44
C PHE A 114 -17.76 5.54 6.79
N GLY A 115 -18.52 4.77 6.01
CA GLY A 115 -19.94 4.53 6.29
C GLY A 115 -20.14 3.87 7.64
N LEU A 116 -19.35 2.84 7.95
CA LEU A 116 -19.38 2.14 9.22
C LEU A 116 -18.98 3.05 10.39
N GLY A 117 -17.84 3.74 10.30
CA GLY A 117 -17.36 4.64 11.35
C GLY A 117 -18.34 5.79 11.61
N GLY A 118 -18.93 6.36 10.56
CA GLY A 118 -19.97 7.37 10.68
C GLY A 118 -21.24 6.84 11.36
N TYR A 119 -21.68 5.63 11.00
CA TYR A 119 -22.81 4.96 11.63
C TYR A 119 -22.56 4.70 13.13
N ILE A 120 -21.39 4.14 13.49
CA ILE A 120 -21.02 3.85 14.88
C ILE A 120 -21.00 5.14 15.71
N LEU A 121 -20.42 6.22 15.18
CA LEU A 121 -20.39 7.50 15.90
C LEU A 121 -21.79 8.11 16.07
N PHE A 122 -22.64 8.03 15.05
CA PHE A 122 -24.01 8.48 15.14
C PHE A 122 -24.79 7.72 16.22
N GLU A 123 -24.71 6.38 16.21
CA GLU A 123 -25.37 5.52 17.18
C GLU A 123 -24.80 5.72 18.60
N ALA A 124 -23.49 5.94 18.73
CA ALA A 124 -22.86 6.24 20.01
C ALA A 124 -23.35 7.56 20.61
N VAL A 125 -23.60 8.58 19.78
CA VAL A 125 -24.19 9.84 20.23
C VAL A 125 -25.64 9.63 20.67
N ASP A 126 -26.44 8.85 19.95
CA ASP A 126 -27.81 8.56 20.37
C ASP A 126 -27.84 7.80 21.71
N ARG A 127 -27.03 6.74 21.84
CA ARG A 127 -26.91 5.95 23.08
C ARG A 127 -26.33 6.73 24.26
N TRP A 128 -25.59 7.80 24.01
CA TRP A 128 -25.14 8.71 25.06
C TRP A 128 -26.33 9.43 25.72
N PHE A 129 -27.28 9.90 24.92
CA PHE A 129 -28.48 10.60 25.40
C PHE A 129 -29.61 9.65 25.82
N ASN A 130 -29.70 8.48 25.18
CA ASN A 130 -30.68 7.43 25.44
C ASN A 130 -29.97 6.10 25.77
N PRO A 131 -29.48 5.91 27.00
CA PRO A 131 -28.68 4.73 27.35
C PRO A 131 -29.53 3.47 27.38
N ASP A 132 -29.24 2.56 26.46
CA ASP A 132 -29.80 1.20 26.47
C ASP A 132 -29.27 0.37 27.65
N GLU A 133 -30.05 -0.61 28.09
CA GLU A 133 -29.55 -1.63 29.01
C GLU A 133 -28.54 -2.53 28.29
N VAL A 134 -27.31 -2.53 28.81
CA VAL A 134 -26.20 -3.35 28.30
C VAL A 134 -25.86 -4.41 29.34
N ALA A 135 -25.78 -5.67 28.92
CA ALA A 135 -25.42 -6.77 29.81
C ALA A 135 -23.90 -6.82 30.05
N GLY A 136 -23.39 -5.96 30.94
CA GLY A 136 -21.94 -5.74 31.15
C GLY A 136 -21.14 -7.02 31.43
N GLY A 137 -21.71 -8.00 32.13
CA GLY A 137 -21.06 -9.29 32.37
C GLY A 137 -20.81 -10.08 31.09
N GLY A 138 -21.76 -10.06 30.15
CA GLY A 138 -21.57 -10.64 28.83
C GLY A 138 -20.58 -9.83 27.99
N VAL A 139 -20.63 -8.51 28.07
CA VAL A 139 -19.70 -7.63 27.33
C VAL A 139 -18.25 -7.94 27.68
N ILE A 140 -17.94 -8.04 28.98
CA ILE A 140 -16.60 -8.41 29.45
C ILE A 140 -16.21 -9.80 28.93
N LEU A 141 -17.10 -10.78 29.00
CA LEU A 141 -16.80 -12.14 28.55
C LEU A 141 -16.36 -12.17 27.09
N PHE A 142 -17.13 -11.54 26.20
CA PHE A 142 -16.82 -11.51 24.77
C PHE A 142 -15.59 -10.66 24.46
N ALA A 143 -15.43 -9.51 25.12
CA ALA A 143 -14.25 -8.66 24.92
C ALA A 143 -12.95 -9.31 25.44
N VAL A 144 -13.02 -10.14 26.49
CA VAL A 144 -11.87 -10.95 26.95
C VAL A 144 -11.51 -12.02 25.93
N VAL A 145 -12.48 -12.65 25.26
CA VAL A 145 -12.22 -13.60 24.17
C VAL A 145 -11.48 -12.88 23.03
N GLY A 146 -11.96 -11.70 22.62
CA GLY A 146 -11.28 -10.84 21.65
C GLY A 146 -9.85 -10.50 22.07
N LEU A 147 -9.67 -10.01 23.31
CA LEU A 147 -8.36 -9.65 23.85
C LEU A 147 -7.37 -10.83 23.89
N ILE A 148 -7.83 -12.03 24.28
CA ILE A 148 -7.00 -13.24 24.26
C ILE A 148 -6.59 -13.58 22.82
N GLY A 149 -7.53 -13.52 21.89
CA GLY A 149 -7.29 -13.79 20.47
C GLY A 149 -6.29 -12.79 19.85
N SER A 150 -6.44 -11.50 20.15
CA SER A 150 -5.50 -10.45 19.74
C SER A 150 -4.13 -10.64 20.39
N GLY A 151 -4.07 -11.01 21.68
CA GLY A 151 -2.82 -11.33 22.37
C GLY A 151 -2.07 -12.51 21.73
N ILE A 152 -2.78 -13.61 21.43
CA ILE A 152 -2.19 -14.76 20.71
C ILE A 152 -1.68 -14.31 19.34
N SER A 153 -2.48 -13.55 18.59
CA SER A 153 -2.09 -13.04 17.27
C SER A 153 -0.84 -12.15 17.36
N LEU A 154 -0.77 -11.25 18.35
CA LEU A 154 0.38 -10.37 18.58
C LEU A 154 1.66 -11.16 18.90
N THR A 155 1.57 -12.20 19.73
CA THR A 155 2.73 -13.07 20.02
C THR A 155 3.23 -13.79 18.78
N LEU A 156 2.32 -14.26 17.91
CA LEU A 156 2.65 -14.92 16.64
C LEU A 156 3.29 -13.96 15.64
N LEU A 157 2.83 -12.70 15.59
CA LEU A 157 3.33 -11.68 14.66
C LEU A 157 4.61 -10.98 15.16
N SER A 158 4.85 -10.95 16.48
CA SER A 158 5.97 -10.23 17.10
C SER A 158 7.33 -10.56 16.47
N ARG A 159 7.57 -11.83 16.14
CA ARG A 159 8.82 -12.30 15.51
C ARG A 159 8.95 -11.86 14.04
N GLY A 160 7.85 -11.82 13.29
CA GLY A 160 7.85 -11.43 11.87
C GLY A 160 7.79 -9.91 11.64
N SER A 161 7.33 -9.15 12.63
CA SER A 161 7.17 -7.68 12.53
C SER A 161 8.49 -6.91 12.31
N LYS A 162 9.63 -7.52 12.68
CA LYS A 162 10.96 -6.93 12.49
C LYS A 162 11.53 -7.14 11.08
N GLU A 163 10.96 -8.08 10.33
CA GLU A 163 11.50 -8.53 9.04
C GLU A 163 10.69 -8.01 7.84
N SER A 164 9.44 -7.57 8.07
CA SER A 164 8.54 -7.15 6.99
C SER A 164 7.65 -5.98 7.41
N LEU A 165 7.60 -4.96 6.56
CA LEU A 165 6.69 -3.82 6.71
C LEU A 165 5.22 -4.26 6.72
N ASN A 166 4.86 -5.26 5.91
CA ASN A 166 3.50 -5.80 5.88
C ASN A 166 3.13 -6.49 7.20
N VAL A 167 4.06 -7.26 7.79
CA VAL A 167 3.84 -7.90 9.10
C VAL A 167 3.84 -6.86 10.22
N LYS A 168 4.65 -5.79 10.11
CA LYS A 168 4.63 -4.66 11.03
C LYS A 168 3.28 -3.93 10.99
N ALA A 169 2.72 -3.70 9.81
CA ALA A 169 1.39 -3.10 9.65
C ALA A 169 0.31 -3.98 10.31
N ALA A 170 0.30 -5.29 10.02
CA ALA A 170 -0.62 -6.23 10.66
C ALA A 170 -0.44 -6.31 12.19
N PHE A 171 0.80 -6.17 12.70
CA PHE A 171 1.07 -6.12 14.13
C PHE A 171 0.48 -4.86 14.79
N LEU A 172 0.65 -3.69 14.16
CA LEU A 172 0.09 -2.44 14.66
C LEU A 172 -1.44 -2.47 14.64
N GLU A 173 -2.04 -3.13 13.65
CA GLU A 173 -3.48 -3.34 13.59
C GLU A 173 -4.00 -4.13 14.79
N VAL A 174 -3.46 -5.33 15.00
CA VAL A 174 -3.86 -6.21 16.11
C VAL A 174 -3.61 -5.55 17.47
N MET A 175 -2.61 -4.69 17.57
CA MET A 175 -2.36 -3.89 18.78
C MET A 175 -3.46 -2.83 18.99
N SER A 176 -3.94 -2.19 17.92
CA SER A 176 -5.08 -1.27 17.97
C SER A 176 -6.36 -1.98 18.41
N ASP A 177 -6.65 -3.15 17.82
CA ASP A 177 -7.80 -4.00 18.22
C ASP A 177 -7.69 -4.40 19.71
N GLY A 178 -6.48 -4.69 20.19
CA GLY A 178 -6.23 -4.95 21.61
C GLY A 178 -6.55 -3.76 22.53
N ILE A 179 -6.30 -2.54 22.09
CA ILE A 179 -6.68 -1.32 22.81
C ILE A 179 -8.20 -1.13 22.78
N GLY A 180 -8.84 -1.40 21.64
CA GLY A 180 -10.30 -1.42 21.49
C GLY A 180 -10.95 -2.39 22.47
N ALA A 181 -10.52 -3.64 22.47
CA ALA A 181 -10.99 -4.67 23.40
C ALA A 181 -10.80 -4.27 24.88
N ALA A 182 -9.68 -3.64 25.23
CA ALA A 182 -9.46 -3.13 26.59
C ALA A 182 -10.46 -2.01 26.96
N ALA A 183 -10.76 -1.09 26.04
CA ALA A 183 -11.78 -0.06 26.26
C ALA A 183 -13.18 -0.67 26.46
N ILE A 184 -13.53 -1.70 25.69
CA ILE A 184 -14.79 -2.44 25.85
C ILE A 184 -14.86 -3.12 27.23
N ILE A 185 -13.78 -3.78 27.67
CA ILE A 185 -13.73 -4.40 29.00
C ILE A 185 -13.94 -3.36 30.11
N ILE A 186 -13.26 -2.21 30.02
CA ILE A 186 -13.44 -1.12 30.99
C ILE A 186 -14.89 -0.66 31.01
N SER A 187 -15.54 -0.52 29.84
CA SER A 187 -16.95 -0.14 29.77
C SER A 187 -17.87 -1.16 30.47
N GLY A 188 -17.63 -2.46 30.28
CA GLY A 188 -18.39 -3.52 30.92
C GLY A 188 -18.18 -3.57 32.44
N ILE A 189 -16.96 -3.30 32.92
CA ILE A 189 -16.68 -3.19 34.36
C ILE A 189 -17.44 -2.03 34.98
N LEU A 190 -17.45 -0.87 34.32
CA LEU A 190 -18.18 0.30 34.81
C LEU A 190 -19.70 0.06 34.85
N ASN A 191 -20.23 -0.64 33.84
CA ASN A 191 -21.61 -1.10 33.83
C ASN A 191 -21.91 -2.03 35.03
N LEU A 192 -21.08 -3.04 35.29
CA LEU A 192 -21.31 -3.98 36.39
C LEU A 192 -21.21 -3.35 37.78
N LEU A 193 -20.25 -2.45 37.99
CA LEU A 193 -19.99 -1.86 39.31
C LEU A 193 -20.92 -0.69 39.63
N TYR A 194 -21.25 0.12 38.62
CA TYR A 194 -21.95 1.39 38.81
C TYR A 194 -23.30 1.47 38.09
N GLY A 195 -23.67 0.47 37.30
CA GLY A 195 -24.85 0.52 36.42
C GLY A 195 -24.70 1.55 35.30
N TRP A 196 -23.47 1.96 34.98
CA TRP A 196 -23.22 3.06 34.04
C TRP A 196 -23.22 2.56 32.59
N ASN A 197 -24.39 2.59 31.95
CA ASN A 197 -24.60 2.11 30.57
C ASN A 197 -23.88 2.96 29.51
N GLN A 198 -23.64 4.25 29.78
CA GLN A 198 -22.99 5.16 28.83
C GLN A 198 -21.52 4.79 28.52
N GLY A 199 -20.91 3.94 29.34
CA GLY A 199 -19.57 3.42 29.06
C GLY A 199 -19.47 2.73 27.70
N ASP A 200 -20.51 1.98 27.30
CA ASP A 200 -20.56 1.29 26.01
C ASP A 200 -20.54 2.28 24.83
N ALA A 201 -21.31 3.36 24.93
CA ALA A 201 -21.33 4.43 23.93
C ALA A 201 -19.96 5.12 23.79
N ILE A 202 -19.26 5.37 24.91
CA ILE A 202 -17.90 5.94 24.87
C ILE A 202 -16.93 4.97 24.20
N ALA A 203 -16.97 3.68 24.54
CA ALA A 203 -16.08 2.68 23.94
C ALA A 203 -16.33 2.54 22.43
N ALA A 204 -17.59 2.49 21.99
CA ALA A 204 -17.97 2.49 20.59
C ALA A 204 -17.50 3.76 19.86
N ALA A 205 -17.68 4.93 20.48
CA ALA A 205 -17.21 6.19 19.91
C ALA A 205 -15.69 6.23 19.76
N ALA A 206 -14.95 5.71 20.75
CA ALA A 206 -13.50 5.62 20.70
C ALA A 206 -13.03 4.75 19.50
N ILE A 207 -13.67 3.60 19.28
CA ILE A 207 -13.41 2.74 18.12
C ILE A 207 -13.66 3.52 16.81
N GLY A 208 -14.81 4.18 16.68
CA GLY A 208 -15.13 5.01 15.51
C GLY A 208 -14.10 6.14 15.25
N VAL A 209 -13.64 6.81 16.31
CA VAL A 209 -12.61 7.87 16.23
C VAL A 209 -11.24 7.32 15.84
N ILE A 210 -10.92 6.07 16.16
CA ILE A 210 -9.67 5.42 15.73
C ILE A 210 -9.74 5.03 14.25
N ILE A 211 -10.89 4.53 13.79
CA ILE A 211 -11.07 4.03 12.41
C ILE A 211 -11.08 5.16 11.38
N LEU A 212 -11.81 6.25 11.64
CA LEU A 212 -12.05 7.29 10.63
C LEU A 212 -10.79 8.01 10.13
N PRO A 213 -9.83 8.45 10.97
CA PRO A 213 -8.59 9.08 10.52
C PRO A 213 -7.74 8.13 9.65
N ARG A 214 -7.68 6.85 10.03
CA ARG A 214 -6.97 5.82 9.26
C ARG A 214 -7.63 5.64 7.88
N ALA A 215 -8.95 5.49 7.84
CA ALA A 215 -9.70 5.40 6.59
C ALA A 215 -9.51 6.66 5.72
N PHE A 216 -9.45 7.85 6.33
CA PHE A 216 -9.18 9.12 5.63
C PHE A 216 -7.80 9.15 4.97
N MET A 217 -6.76 8.71 5.69
CA MET A 217 -5.41 8.64 5.15
C MET A 217 -5.33 7.70 3.95
N LEU A 218 -5.95 6.51 4.04
CA LEU A 218 -6.01 5.56 2.93
C LEU A 218 -6.80 6.12 1.73
N LEU A 219 -7.93 6.78 2.00
CA LEU A 219 -8.73 7.42 0.97
C LEU A 219 -7.94 8.49 0.23
N LYS A 220 -7.20 9.35 0.94
CA LYS A 220 -6.35 10.38 0.34
C LYS A 220 -5.30 9.77 -0.60
N GLN A 221 -4.70 8.66 -0.21
CA GLN A 221 -3.73 7.94 -1.05
C GLN A 221 -4.38 7.36 -2.31
N ALA A 222 -5.56 6.74 -2.17
CA ALA A 222 -6.29 6.19 -3.30
C ALA A 222 -6.74 7.29 -4.29
N ILE A 223 -7.23 8.42 -3.78
CA ILE A 223 -7.59 9.59 -4.60
C ILE A 223 -6.36 10.12 -5.34
N ASN A 224 -5.21 10.24 -4.66
CA ASN A 224 -3.96 10.67 -5.29
C ASN A 224 -3.60 9.80 -6.51
N LEU A 225 -3.71 8.48 -6.39
CA LEU A 225 -3.44 7.56 -7.50
C LEU A 225 -4.44 7.72 -8.67
N ILE A 226 -5.72 7.99 -8.38
CA ILE A 226 -6.73 8.24 -9.43
C ILE A 226 -6.47 9.54 -10.16
N MET A 227 -6.10 10.57 -9.40
CA MET A 227 -5.75 11.89 -9.89
C MET A 227 -4.40 11.94 -10.61
N GLN A 228 -3.73 10.79 -10.77
CA GLN A 228 -2.40 10.70 -11.38
C GLN A 228 -1.35 11.55 -10.64
N GLY A 229 -1.51 11.68 -9.33
CA GLY A 229 -0.57 12.40 -8.49
C GLY A 229 0.74 11.63 -8.33
N VAL A 230 1.77 12.38 -7.95
CA VAL A 230 3.10 11.84 -7.64
C VAL A 230 2.97 10.83 -6.48
N PRO A 231 3.53 9.62 -6.60
CA PRO A 231 3.52 8.63 -5.53
C PRO A 231 4.21 9.14 -4.26
N ASN A 232 3.75 8.67 -3.10
CA ASN A 232 4.40 8.99 -1.83
C ASN A 232 5.86 8.52 -1.83
N GLY A 233 6.77 9.37 -1.36
CA GLY A 233 8.20 9.07 -1.28
C GLY A 233 9.01 9.44 -2.53
N ILE A 234 8.37 9.97 -3.57
CA ILE A 234 9.07 10.57 -4.72
C ILE A 234 8.93 12.10 -4.62
N GLU A 235 10.06 12.79 -4.56
CA GLU A 235 10.11 14.25 -4.69
C GLU A 235 10.49 14.62 -6.12
N LEU A 236 9.61 15.34 -6.83
CA LEU A 236 9.84 15.71 -8.23
C LEU A 236 11.14 16.51 -8.41
N ALA A 237 11.46 17.41 -7.48
CA ALA A 237 12.68 18.20 -7.52
C ALA A 237 13.95 17.32 -7.41
N GLU A 238 13.90 16.21 -6.68
CA GLU A 238 15.02 15.27 -6.59
C GLU A 238 15.18 14.49 -7.90
N VAL A 239 14.07 14.10 -8.54
CA VAL A 239 14.07 13.43 -9.85
C VAL A 239 14.64 14.33 -10.93
N GLU A 240 14.17 15.58 -11.00
CA GLU A 240 14.64 16.61 -11.94
C GLU A 240 16.15 16.83 -11.80
N LEU A 241 16.61 17.09 -10.58
CA LEU A 241 18.02 17.35 -10.28
C LEU A 241 18.92 16.14 -10.60
N GLU A 242 18.40 14.92 -10.49
CA GLU A 242 19.17 13.74 -10.87
C GLU A 242 19.24 13.51 -12.38
N ILE A 243 18.15 13.81 -13.09
CA ILE A 243 18.15 13.81 -14.56
C ILE A 243 19.17 14.83 -15.08
N GLU A 244 19.18 16.05 -14.56
CA GLU A 244 20.11 17.11 -14.98
C GLU A 244 21.58 16.82 -14.68
N LYS A 245 21.87 16.03 -13.65
CA LYS A 245 23.24 15.57 -13.36
C LYS A 245 23.76 14.54 -14.34
N THR A 246 22.88 13.92 -15.12
CA THR A 246 23.28 12.88 -16.08
C THR A 246 24.07 13.50 -17.22
N HIS A 247 25.28 13.00 -17.45
CA HIS A 247 26.15 13.52 -18.49
C HIS A 247 25.49 13.44 -19.87
N GLY A 248 25.46 14.57 -20.59
CA GLY A 248 24.79 14.68 -21.89
C GLY A 248 23.35 15.23 -21.82
N VAL A 249 22.83 15.57 -20.64
CA VAL A 249 21.58 16.32 -20.45
C VAL A 249 21.91 17.81 -20.25
N ALA A 250 21.29 18.68 -21.06
CA ALA A 250 21.36 20.13 -20.87
C ALA A 250 20.23 20.63 -19.95
N SER A 251 19.01 20.11 -20.15
CA SER A 251 17.85 20.42 -19.30
C SER A 251 16.76 19.36 -19.44
N VAL A 252 15.82 19.36 -18.48
CA VAL A 252 14.60 18.56 -18.50
C VAL A 252 13.39 19.48 -18.35
N HIS A 253 12.30 19.15 -19.04
CA HIS A 253 11.02 19.81 -18.86
C HIS A 253 9.86 18.84 -19.04
N SER A 254 8.63 19.31 -18.80
CA SER A 254 7.41 18.51 -18.92
C SER A 254 7.51 17.18 -18.14
N LEU A 255 8.14 17.22 -16.96
CA LEU A 255 8.34 16.07 -16.09
C LEU A 255 7.02 15.69 -15.40
N HIS A 256 6.52 14.51 -15.72
CA HIS A 256 5.31 13.94 -15.14
C HIS A 256 5.62 12.59 -14.51
N VAL A 257 5.32 12.44 -13.22
CA VAL A 257 5.45 11.17 -12.49
C VAL A 257 4.11 10.84 -11.86
N TRP A 258 3.61 9.63 -12.08
CA TRP A 258 2.36 9.17 -11.48
C TRP A 258 2.42 7.70 -11.06
N GLY A 259 1.56 7.33 -10.11
CA GLY A 259 1.39 5.93 -9.71
C GLY A 259 0.29 5.25 -10.51
N LEU A 260 0.55 4.03 -11.01
CA LEU A 260 -0.46 3.21 -11.66
C LEU A 260 -1.19 2.30 -10.66
N THR A 261 -0.45 1.79 -9.68
CA THR A 261 -0.95 1.13 -8.46
C THR A 261 0.13 1.25 -7.38
N SER A 262 -0.09 0.67 -6.20
CA SER A 262 0.91 0.62 -5.13
C SER A 262 2.19 -0.07 -5.61
N GLY A 263 3.31 0.66 -5.56
CA GLY A 263 4.63 0.14 -5.95
C GLY A 263 4.91 0.11 -7.45
N VAL A 264 4.00 0.61 -8.30
CA VAL A 264 4.22 0.73 -9.74
C VAL A 264 4.10 2.19 -10.15
N SER A 265 5.25 2.82 -10.33
CA SER A 265 5.37 4.21 -10.78
C SER A 265 5.66 4.27 -12.27
N VAL A 266 5.13 5.29 -12.93
CA VAL A 266 5.36 5.58 -14.33
C VAL A 266 5.80 7.04 -14.47
N MET A 267 6.70 7.29 -15.40
CA MET A 267 7.20 8.64 -15.67
C MET A 267 7.21 8.95 -17.17
N SER A 268 6.96 10.21 -17.49
CA SER A 268 7.26 10.80 -18.80
C SER A 268 8.02 12.10 -18.59
N ALA A 269 9.07 12.33 -19.39
CA ALA A 269 9.85 13.56 -19.33
C ALA A 269 10.41 13.91 -20.71
N HIS A 270 10.63 15.20 -20.95
CA HIS A 270 11.27 15.70 -22.15
C HIS A 270 12.69 16.12 -21.80
N ILE A 271 13.66 15.66 -22.57
CA ILE A 271 15.09 15.81 -22.30
C ILE A 271 15.71 16.57 -23.46
N VAL A 272 16.37 17.68 -23.16
CA VAL A 272 17.19 18.41 -24.13
C VAL A 272 18.63 17.92 -23.99
N PRO A 273 19.19 17.23 -25.01
CA PRO A 273 20.58 16.78 -24.98
C PRO A 273 21.55 17.96 -25.04
N ASP A 274 22.68 17.84 -24.37
CA ASP A 274 23.77 18.81 -24.46
C ASP A 274 24.59 18.55 -25.75
N PRO A 275 24.62 19.50 -26.71
CA PRO A 275 25.33 19.34 -27.99
C PRO A 275 26.86 19.35 -27.84
N ASP A 276 27.40 19.93 -26.77
CA ASP A 276 28.84 20.04 -26.52
C ASP A 276 29.37 18.87 -25.67
N ALA A 277 28.52 18.29 -24.82
CA ALA A 277 28.84 17.10 -24.02
C ALA A 277 28.63 15.77 -24.77
N THR A 278 28.02 15.77 -25.96
CA THR A 278 27.82 14.58 -26.81
C THR A 278 29.10 14.14 -27.52
N GLY A 279 30.26 14.20 -26.84
CA GLY A 279 31.57 13.72 -27.28
C GLY A 279 31.63 12.19 -27.47
N GLY A 280 30.79 11.65 -28.36
CA GLY A 280 30.64 10.24 -28.67
C GLY A 280 29.55 9.50 -27.89
N VAL A 281 28.82 10.16 -26.98
CA VAL A 281 27.65 9.56 -26.32
C VAL A 281 26.49 9.56 -27.31
N THR A 282 26.00 8.38 -27.68
CA THR A 282 24.82 8.26 -28.52
C THR A 282 23.56 8.55 -27.70
N HIS A 283 22.53 9.10 -28.33
CA HIS A 283 21.19 9.26 -27.72
C HIS A 283 20.69 7.96 -27.06
N ALA A 284 21.03 6.78 -27.63
CA ALA A 284 20.71 5.49 -27.05
C ALA A 284 21.35 5.28 -25.67
N ARG A 285 22.65 5.60 -25.50
CA ARG A 285 23.34 5.47 -24.21
C ARG A 285 22.82 6.44 -23.17
N LEU A 286 22.45 7.65 -23.58
CA LEU A 286 21.81 8.62 -22.70
C LEU A 286 20.49 8.07 -22.14
N LEU A 287 19.64 7.52 -22.99
CA LEU A 287 18.37 6.89 -22.59
C LEU A 287 18.59 5.70 -21.65
N ASP A 288 19.59 4.86 -21.92
CA ASP A 288 19.95 3.73 -21.05
C ASP A 288 20.37 4.22 -19.65
N SER A 289 21.25 5.21 -19.57
CA SER A 289 21.71 5.80 -18.30
C SER A 289 20.55 6.41 -17.51
N LEU A 290 19.71 7.22 -18.14
CA LEU A 290 18.54 7.81 -17.49
C LEU A 290 17.57 6.74 -16.98
N THR A 291 17.28 5.72 -17.79
CA THR A 291 16.38 4.63 -17.41
C THR A 291 16.94 3.83 -16.24
N GLU A 292 18.23 3.55 -16.24
CA GLU A 292 18.92 2.84 -15.15
C GLU A 292 18.87 3.66 -13.85
N THR A 293 19.19 4.96 -13.90
CA THR A 293 19.11 5.84 -12.73
C THR A 293 17.70 5.91 -12.16
N MET A 294 16.68 6.05 -13.01
CA MET A 294 15.28 6.07 -12.56
C MET A 294 14.83 4.76 -11.92
N ARG A 295 15.27 3.62 -12.47
CA ARG A 295 14.97 2.30 -11.93
C ARG A 295 15.66 2.07 -10.59
N GLU A 296 16.94 2.37 -10.48
CA GLU A 296 17.76 2.04 -9.30
C GLU A 296 17.52 2.98 -8.12
N ARG A 297 17.38 4.28 -8.38
CA ARG A 297 17.25 5.28 -7.32
C ARG A 297 15.81 5.56 -6.92
N PHE A 298 14.90 5.60 -7.90
CA PHE A 298 13.50 6.00 -7.67
C PHE A 298 12.50 4.85 -7.83
N GLY A 299 12.94 3.66 -8.27
CA GLY A 299 12.06 2.51 -8.47
C GLY A 299 11.06 2.69 -9.61
N ILE A 300 11.34 3.58 -10.57
CA ILE A 300 10.45 3.85 -11.70
C ILE A 300 10.85 2.92 -12.86
N GLU A 301 10.10 1.84 -13.05
CA GLU A 301 10.41 0.85 -14.09
C GLU A 301 9.96 1.26 -15.49
N HIS A 302 8.88 2.04 -15.60
CA HIS A 302 8.34 2.47 -16.89
C HIS A 302 8.57 3.97 -17.07
N CYS A 303 9.62 4.31 -17.80
CA CYS A 303 9.97 5.69 -18.15
C CYS A 303 9.83 5.90 -19.66
N THR A 304 9.25 7.02 -20.06
CA THR A 304 9.30 7.50 -21.45
C THR A 304 10.05 8.82 -21.48
N PHE A 305 11.17 8.84 -22.19
CA PHE A 305 11.94 10.06 -22.42
C PHE A 305 11.77 10.49 -23.87
N GLN A 306 11.27 11.70 -24.07
CA GLN A 306 11.24 12.35 -25.38
C GLN A 306 12.48 13.22 -25.52
N LEU A 307 13.30 12.98 -26.54
CA LEU A 307 14.48 13.79 -26.81
C LEU A 307 14.08 14.96 -27.71
N GLU A 308 14.43 16.16 -27.30
CA GLU A 308 14.08 17.40 -27.99
C GLU A 308 15.30 18.26 -28.28
N GLU A 309 15.23 19.05 -29.35
CA GLU A 309 16.18 20.12 -29.58
C GLU A 309 15.79 21.34 -28.74
N ALA A 310 16.75 22.21 -28.40
CA ALA A 310 16.52 23.36 -27.53
C ALA A 310 15.40 24.30 -28.03
N ASP A 311 15.19 24.40 -29.34
CA ASP A 311 14.16 25.26 -29.95
C ASP A 311 12.78 24.60 -30.08
N HIS A 312 12.66 23.30 -29.76
CA HIS A 312 11.44 22.53 -29.98
C HIS A 312 10.27 22.96 -29.09
N LEU A 313 10.56 23.47 -27.89
CA LEU A 313 9.59 24.02 -26.93
C LEU A 313 8.65 25.08 -27.54
N LEU A 314 9.10 25.81 -28.57
CA LEU A 314 8.30 26.84 -29.25
C LEU A 314 7.21 26.26 -30.16
N HIS A 315 7.36 25.02 -30.61
CA HIS A 315 6.41 24.30 -31.46
C HIS A 315 5.42 23.44 -30.67
N GLU A 316 5.65 23.23 -29.37
CA GLU A 316 4.73 22.48 -28.52
C GLU A 316 3.39 23.21 -28.31
N GLY A 317 2.32 22.43 -28.14
CA GLY A 317 0.98 22.96 -27.86
C GLY A 317 0.96 23.76 -26.54
N SER A 318 0.02 24.69 -26.39
CA SER A 318 -0.05 25.58 -25.22
C SER A 318 -0.02 24.84 -23.88
N MET A 319 -0.74 23.72 -23.79
CA MET A 319 -0.79 22.88 -22.58
C MET A 319 0.60 22.37 -22.14
N HIS A 320 1.46 22.06 -23.10
CA HIS A 320 2.81 21.56 -22.84
C HIS A 320 3.72 22.66 -22.28
N ARG A 321 3.67 23.85 -22.88
CA ARG A 321 4.44 25.01 -22.43
C ARG A 321 4.00 25.51 -21.05
N ASP A 322 2.70 25.49 -20.79
CA ASP A 322 2.12 25.88 -19.49
C ASP A 322 2.60 24.93 -18.38
N LEU A 323 2.65 23.61 -18.65
CA LEU A 323 3.13 22.60 -17.70
C LEU A 323 4.66 22.59 -17.54
N ALA A 324 5.39 23.03 -18.56
CA ALA A 324 6.84 23.26 -18.49
C ALA A 324 7.22 24.56 -17.74
N GLY A 325 6.24 25.32 -17.23
CA GLY A 325 6.48 26.53 -16.45
C GLY A 325 6.81 27.78 -17.28
N MET A 326 6.64 27.74 -18.59
CA MET A 326 6.86 28.88 -19.49
C MET A 326 5.61 29.77 -19.57
N ASN A 327 5.41 30.63 -18.56
CA ASN A 327 4.30 31.61 -18.55
C ASN A 327 4.53 32.86 -19.42
N GLU A 328 5.63 32.95 -20.17
CA GLU A 328 5.82 34.01 -21.14
C GLU A 328 5.37 33.54 -22.52
N ALA A 329 4.12 33.88 -22.86
CA ALA A 329 3.65 33.78 -24.24
C ALA A 329 4.62 34.55 -25.15
N PRO A 330 5.14 33.97 -26.24
CA PRO A 330 5.86 34.77 -27.22
C PRO A 330 4.87 35.80 -27.75
N SER A 331 5.18 37.08 -27.60
CA SER A 331 4.40 38.15 -28.20
C SER A 331 4.31 37.87 -29.69
N VAL A 332 3.11 37.58 -30.20
CA VAL A 332 2.84 37.54 -31.63
C VAL A 332 2.93 38.97 -32.13
N SER A 333 4.16 39.41 -32.36
CA SER A 333 4.52 40.73 -32.84
C SER A 333 5.67 40.55 -33.83
N GLY A 334 5.29 40.26 -35.08
CA GLY A 334 6.14 40.44 -36.26
C GLY A 334 6.41 39.17 -37.04
N GLY A 335 5.69 38.96 -38.15
CA GLY A 335 6.02 37.86 -39.06
C GLY A 335 5.06 37.56 -40.20
N GLN A 336 4.73 38.57 -41.01
CA GLN A 336 4.36 38.47 -42.44
C GLN A 336 3.13 37.64 -42.87
N ASP A 337 2.08 38.40 -43.23
CA ASP A 337 1.11 38.03 -44.26
C ASP A 337 1.83 37.51 -45.51
N VAL A 338 1.76 36.20 -45.76
CA VAL A 338 1.91 35.66 -47.10
C VAL A 338 0.51 35.57 -47.68
N GLY A 339 0.13 36.64 -48.37
CA GLY A 339 -1.11 36.70 -49.13
C GLY A 339 -1.15 35.58 -50.17
N HIS A 340 -2.20 34.77 -50.10
CA HIS A 340 -2.62 33.93 -51.21
C HIS A 340 -3.18 34.83 -52.32
N SER A 341 -2.45 34.96 -53.42
CA SER A 341 -3.03 35.28 -54.72
C SER A 341 -3.04 34.02 -55.59
N HIS A 342 -4.14 33.86 -56.32
CA HIS A 342 -4.47 32.86 -57.33
C HIS A 342 -3.32 32.27 -58.15
#